data_AF-A0A3D1N336-F1
#
_entry.id   AF-A0A3D1N336-F1
#
_cell.length_a   1.000
_cell.length_b   1.000
_cell.length_c   1.000
_cell.angle_alpha   90.00
_cell.angle_beta   90.00
_cell.angle_gamma   90.00
#
_symmetry.space_group_name_H-M   'P 1'
#
loop_
_entity.id
_entity.type
_entity.pdbx_description
1 polymer ?
#
loop_
_entity_poly.entity_id
_entity_poly.type
_entity_poly.pdbx_seq_one_letter_code
_entity_poly.pdbx_strand_id
1 'polypeptide(L)'
;MITKIFFVLLIHLIVLVAYPHTGPMGTPYLWISALVWCGVLFFLSVNIISAVFLGKFFGELITIAFFTALIATLVSTMPQKDKVSVLGKLGKGIYPTQDSVYYGLLRVGIPCDSLRKQSLDDINTGVKKAIKEMKR
;
A
#
# COMPACT_ATOMS: atom_id res chain seq x y z
N MET A 1 21.07 6.19 0.03
CA MET A 1 20.67 4.99 -0.74
C MET A 1 19.81 4.06 0.10
N ILE A 2 20.35 3.47 1.17
CA ILE A 2 19.65 2.48 2.02
C ILE A 2 18.28 2.98 2.50
N THR A 3 18.19 4.23 2.95
CA THR A 3 16.91 4.84 3.36
C THR A 3 15.86 4.83 2.25
N LYS A 4 16.24 5.11 1.00
CA LYS A 4 15.31 5.12 -0.14
C LYS A 4 14.83 3.70 -0.48
N ILE A 5 15.71 2.70 -0.39
CA ILE A 5 15.36 1.28 -0.55
C ILE A 5 14.37 0.86 0.54
N PHE A 6 14.62 1.25 1.79
CA PHE A 6 13.68 0.99 2.89
C PHE A 6 12.29 1.57 2.58
N PHE A 7 12.22 2.82 2.07
CA PHE A 7 10.94 3.41 1.68
C PHE A 7 10.25 2.68 0.52
N VAL A 8 11.01 2.20 -0.48
CA VAL A 8 10.44 1.36 -1.56
C VAL A 8 9.77 0.13 -0.96
N LEU A 9 10.45 -0.61 -0.10
CA LEU A 9 9.92 -1.81 0.54
C LEU A 9 8.72 -1.49 1.46
N LEU A 10 8.83 -0.41 2.24
CA LEU A 10 7.78 0.04 3.14
C LEU A 10 6.50 0.40 2.39
N ILE A 11 6.60 1.07 1.23
CA ILE A 11 5.41 1.39 0.42
C ILE A 11 4.73 0.12 -0.10
N HIS A 12 5.51 -0.85 -0.60
CA HIS A 12 4.95 -2.14 -1.04
C HIS A 12 4.22 -2.86 0.11
N LEU A 13 4.82 -2.85 1.30
CA LEU A 13 4.24 -3.42 2.50
C LEU A 13 2.94 -2.69 2.90
N ILE A 14 2.95 -1.35 2.93
CA ILE A 14 1.78 -0.55 3.27
C ILE A 14 0.62 -0.85 2.32
N VAL A 15 0.87 -0.89 1.00
CA VAL A 15 -0.21 -1.18 0.03
C VAL A 15 -0.73 -2.61 0.18
N LEU A 16 0.14 -3.59 0.45
CA LEU A 16 -0.28 -4.96 0.75
C LEU A 16 -1.15 -5.04 2.00
N VAL A 17 -0.76 -4.33 3.07
CA VAL A 17 -1.48 -4.36 4.34
C VAL A 17 -2.81 -3.63 4.22
N ALA A 18 -2.85 -2.50 3.52
CA ALA A 18 -4.05 -1.70 3.28
C ALA A 18 -5.06 -2.41 2.36
N TYR A 19 -4.57 -3.10 1.32
CA TYR A 19 -5.38 -3.74 0.29
C TYR A 19 -4.97 -5.21 0.10
N PRO A 20 -5.26 -6.08 1.10
CA PRO A 20 -4.71 -7.44 1.15
C PRO A 20 -5.36 -8.41 0.17
N HIS A 21 -6.46 -8.07 -0.48
CA HIS A 21 -7.25 -9.01 -1.28
C HIS A 21 -6.74 -9.14 -2.72
N THR A 22 -5.49 -9.58 -2.89
CA THR A 22 -4.75 -9.46 -4.16
C THR A 22 -4.81 -10.68 -5.10
N GLY A 23 -5.51 -11.75 -4.71
CA GLY A 23 -5.53 -13.02 -5.45
C GLY A 23 -4.18 -13.75 -5.44
N PRO A 24 -4.01 -14.81 -6.26
CA PRO A 24 -2.78 -15.63 -6.27
C PRO A 24 -1.54 -14.87 -6.77
N MET A 25 -1.72 -13.94 -7.71
CA MET A 25 -0.61 -13.20 -8.33
C MET A 25 -0.15 -11.97 -7.56
N GLY A 26 -0.83 -11.58 -6.48
CA GLY A 26 -0.51 -10.34 -5.78
C GLY A 26 0.82 -10.35 -5.03
N THR A 27 1.12 -11.41 -4.28
CA THR A 27 2.40 -11.56 -3.57
C THR A 27 3.60 -11.60 -4.53
N PRO A 28 3.63 -12.45 -5.58
CA PRO A 28 4.76 -12.45 -6.52
C PRO A 28 4.89 -11.11 -7.26
N TYR A 29 3.77 -10.48 -7.65
CA TYR A 29 3.79 -9.15 -8.23
C TYR A 29 4.48 -8.13 -7.32
N LEU A 30 4.19 -8.11 -6.02
CA LEU A 30 4.79 -7.15 -5.09
C LEU A 30 6.30 -7.34 -4.94
N TRP A 31 6.78 -8.58 -4.86
CA TRP A 31 8.21 -8.85 -4.78
C TRP A 31 8.95 -8.45 -6.06
N ILE A 32 8.38 -8.79 -7.23
CA ILE A 32 8.95 -8.40 -8.52
C ILE A 32 8.94 -6.88 -8.68
N SER A 33 7.83 -6.23 -8.36
CA SER A 33 7.70 -4.76 -8.37
C SER A 33 8.74 -4.12 -7.45
N ALA A 34 8.90 -4.61 -6.22
CA ALA A 34 9.88 -4.08 -5.28
C ALA A 34 11.32 -4.20 -5.83
N LEU A 35 11.67 -5.35 -6.42
CA LEU A 35 12.97 -5.55 -7.06
C LEU A 35 13.19 -4.60 -8.23
N VAL A 36 12.19 -4.45 -9.11
CA VAL A 36 12.25 -3.54 -10.26
C VAL A 36 12.47 -2.10 -9.78
N TRP A 37 11.69 -1.62 -8.81
CA TRP A 37 11.82 -0.26 -8.29
C TRP A 37 13.14 -0.02 -7.54
N CYS A 38 13.65 -1.02 -6.81
CA CYS A 38 15.00 -0.97 -6.25
C CYS A 38 16.07 -0.88 -7.34
N GLY A 39 15.90 -1.61 -8.45
CA GLY A 39 16.78 -1.53 -9.61
C GLY A 39 16.77 -0.14 -10.25
N VAL A 40 15.58 0.41 -10.53
CA VAL A 40 15.43 1.78 -11.05
C VAL A 40 16.09 2.81 -10.13
N LEU A 41 15.86 2.69 -8.81
CA LEU A 41 16.47 3.56 -7.82
C LEU A 41 18.01 3.48 -7.82
N PHE A 42 18.55 2.28 -8.01
CA PHE A 42 19.99 2.06 -8.13
C PHE A 42 20.54 2.79 -9.36
N PHE A 43 19.94 2.60 -10.54
CA PHE A 43 20.35 3.28 -11.77
C PHE A 43 20.23 4.81 -11.68
N LEU A 44 19.15 5.33 -11.07
CA LEU A 44 18.98 6.77 -10.84
C LEU A 44 20.06 7.34 -9.92
N SER A 45 20.55 6.55 -8.97
CA SER A 45 21.57 7.02 -8.03
C SER A 45 23.00 6.86 -8.55
N VAL A 46 23.26 5.87 -9.43
CA VAL A 46 24.57 5.67 -10.07
C VAL A 46 24.82 6.72 -11.17
N ASN A 47 23.76 7.28 -11.76
CA ASN A 47 23.85 8.43 -12.66
C ASN A 47 24.13 9.75 -11.89
N ILE A 48 25.27 9.78 -11.19
CA ILE A 48 25.82 10.90 -10.42
C ILE A 48 26.12 12.12 -11.33
N ILE A 49 26.22 11.92 -12.65
CA ILE A 49 26.46 12.96 -13.65
C ILE A 49 25.35 14.02 -13.63
N SER A 50 24.09 13.64 -13.37
CA SER A 50 22.98 14.59 -13.20
C SER A 50 23.02 15.37 -11.89
N ALA A 51 23.50 14.77 -10.80
CA ALA A 51 23.48 15.40 -9.46
C ALA A 51 24.55 16.50 -9.30
N VAL A 52 25.67 16.38 -10.02
CA VAL A 52 26.73 17.41 -10.05
C VAL A 52 26.29 18.62 -10.89
N PHE A 53 25.48 18.43 -11.93
CA PHE A 53 25.08 19.49 -12.86
C PHE A 53 23.76 20.18 -12.52
N LEU A 54 22.78 19.48 -11.94
CA LEU A 54 21.43 19.99 -11.72
C LEU A 54 21.19 20.55 -10.31
N GLY A 55 22.15 20.41 -9.40
CA GLY A 55 22.03 20.91 -8.03
C GLY A 55 21.04 20.13 -7.15
N LYS A 56 21.04 20.44 -5.85
CA LYS A 56 20.29 19.70 -4.81
C LYS A 56 18.77 19.69 -5.05
N PHE A 57 18.22 20.82 -5.50
CA PHE A 57 16.78 20.99 -5.73
C PHE A 57 16.22 20.02 -6.78
N PHE A 58 16.90 19.86 -7.91
CA PHE A 58 16.48 18.92 -8.95
C PHE A 58 16.57 17.46 -8.48
N GLY A 59 17.58 17.12 -7.67
CA GLY A 59 17.68 15.79 -7.05
C GLY A 59 16.50 15.45 -6.13
N GLU A 60 15.98 16.44 -5.41
CA GLU A 60 14.78 16.30 -4.58
C GLU A 60 13.53 16.12 -5.45
N LEU A 61 13.35 16.92 -6.50
CA LEU A 61 12.24 16.77 -7.45
C LEU A 61 12.22 15.39 -8.11
N ILE A 62 13.37 14.87 -8.55
CA ILE A 62 13.49 13.52 -9.11
C ILE A 62 13.09 12.46 -8.08
N THR A 63 13.48 12.65 -6.81
CA THR A 63 13.11 11.73 -5.73
C THR A 63 11.61 11.74 -5.47
N ILE A 64 10.97 12.91 -5.47
CA ILE A 64 9.51 13.05 -5.32
C ILE A 64 8.79 12.40 -6.51
N ALA A 65 9.24 12.68 -7.74
CA ALA A 65 8.68 12.10 -8.95
C ALA A 65 8.81 10.57 -8.95
N PHE A 66 9.95 10.04 -8.53
CA PHE A 66 10.19 8.60 -8.38
C PHE A 66 9.18 7.95 -7.44
N PHE A 67 9.02 8.46 -6.21
CA PHE A 67 8.08 7.87 -5.26
C PHE A 67 6.62 8.04 -5.68
N THR A 68 6.28 9.16 -6.33
CA THR A 68 4.95 9.38 -6.89
C THR A 68 4.65 8.36 -7.98
N ALA A 69 5.58 8.13 -8.91
CA ALA A 69 5.45 7.13 -9.96
C ALA A 69 5.34 5.71 -9.40
N LEU A 70 6.13 5.38 -8.36
CA LEU A 70 6.04 4.11 -7.66
C LEU A 70 4.66 3.88 -7.06
N ILE A 71 4.16 4.85 -6.27
CA ILE A 71 2.84 4.74 -5.64
C ILE A 71 1.77 4.63 -6.72
N ALA A 72 1.77 5.53 -7.71
CA ALA A 72 0.79 5.54 -8.79
C ALA A 72 0.76 4.22 -9.57
N THR A 73 1.92 3.68 -9.91
CA THR A 73 2.02 2.39 -10.62
C THR A 73 1.49 1.26 -9.74
N LEU A 74 1.89 1.24 -8.48
CA LEU A 74 1.51 0.19 -7.55
C LEU A 74 0.00 0.17 -7.31
N VAL A 75 -0.62 1.32 -7.02
CA VAL A 75 -2.07 1.39 -6.81
C VAL A 75 -2.88 1.11 -8.07
N SER A 76 -2.31 1.37 -9.25
CA SER A 76 -2.99 1.16 -10.54
C SER A 76 -2.91 -0.28 -11.03
N THR A 77 -1.78 -0.96 -10.78
CA THR A 77 -1.46 -2.24 -11.44
C THR A 77 -1.37 -3.44 -10.51
N MET A 78 -1.37 -3.23 -9.19
CA MET A 78 -1.40 -4.35 -8.23
C MET A 78 -2.64 -5.22 -8.45
N PRO A 79 -2.47 -6.54 -8.67
CA PRO A 79 -3.59 -7.46 -8.85
C PRO A 79 -4.53 -7.45 -7.64
N GLN A 80 -5.83 -7.43 -7.90
CA GLN A 80 -6.89 -7.49 -6.90
C GLN A 80 -7.88 -8.60 -7.27
N LYS A 81 -8.38 -9.34 -6.26
CA LYS A 81 -9.26 -10.51 -6.44
C LYS A 81 -10.59 -10.11 -7.10
N ASP A 82 -11.09 -8.93 -6.81
CA ASP A 82 -12.32 -8.35 -7.36
C ASP A 82 -12.13 -7.68 -8.73
N LYS A 83 -10.91 -7.73 -9.30
CA LYS A 83 -10.53 -7.08 -10.56
C LYS A 83 -10.70 -5.55 -10.56
N VAL A 84 -10.84 -4.94 -9.39
CA VAL A 84 -10.85 -3.47 -9.23
C VAL A 84 -9.50 -3.05 -8.68
N SER A 85 -8.77 -2.19 -9.41
CA SER A 85 -7.48 -1.68 -8.94
C SER A 85 -7.61 -0.93 -7.61
N VAL A 86 -6.51 -0.84 -6.86
CA VAL A 86 -6.49 -0.06 -5.62
C VAL A 86 -6.84 1.41 -5.89
N LEU A 87 -6.35 1.97 -6.99
CA LEU A 87 -6.72 3.31 -7.45
C LEU A 87 -8.22 3.42 -7.72
N GLY A 88 -8.83 2.41 -8.36
CA GLY A 88 -10.27 2.36 -8.59
C GLY A 88 -11.08 2.27 -7.31
N LYS A 89 -10.57 1.59 -6.28
CA LYS A 89 -11.19 1.54 -4.94
C LYS A 89 -11.15 2.91 -4.26
N LEU A 90 -9.98 3.56 -4.28
CA LEU A 90 -9.81 4.90 -3.74
C LEU A 90 -10.73 5.93 -4.44
N GLY A 91 -10.83 5.87 -5.77
CA GLY A 91 -11.75 6.73 -6.53
C GLY A 91 -13.23 6.50 -6.23
N LYS A 92 -13.60 5.33 -5.69
CA LYS A 92 -14.96 5.01 -5.22
C LYS A 92 -15.16 5.28 -3.72
N GLY A 93 -14.18 5.87 -3.03
CA GLY A 93 -14.23 6.11 -1.58
C GLY A 93 -14.10 4.83 -0.74
N ILE A 94 -13.58 3.73 -1.32
CA ILE A 94 -13.36 2.46 -0.62
C ILE A 94 -11.96 2.48 -0.01
N TYR A 95 -11.90 2.86 1.27
CA TYR A 95 -10.68 2.92 2.07
C TYR A 95 -10.45 1.61 2.85
N PRO A 96 -9.20 1.33 3.26
CA PRO A 96 -8.88 0.18 4.11
C PRO A 96 -9.68 0.21 5.41
N THR A 97 -10.25 -0.93 5.78
CA THR A 97 -10.92 -1.13 7.07
C THR A 97 -9.99 -1.81 8.08
N GLN A 98 -10.38 -1.86 9.35
CA GLN A 98 -9.63 -2.63 10.36
C GLN A 98 -9.46 -4.10 9.96
N ASP A 99 -10.51 -4.70 9.39
CA ASP A 99 -10.43 -6.07 8.85
C ASP A 99 -9.42 -6.17 7.71
N SER A 100 -9.40 -5.20 6.79
CA SER A 100 -8.39 -5.15 5.73
C SER A 100 -6.97 -5.13 6.30
N VAL A 101 -6.72 -4.27 7.29
CA VAL A 101 -5.41 -4.19 7.94
C VAL A 101 -5.06 -5.48 8.67
N TYR A 102 -6.01 -6.10 9.38
CA TYR A 102 -5.81 -7.39 10.05
C TYR A 102 -5.39 -8.49 9.07
N TYR A 103 -6.13 -8.68 7.97
CA TYR A 103 -5.77 -9.66 6.95
C TYR A 103 -4.45 -9.34 6.25
N GLY A 104 -4.15 -8.05 6.09
CA GLY A 104 -2.87 -7.56 5.60
C GLY A 104 -1.69 -7.93 6.48
N LEU A 105 -1.81 -7.71 7.79
CA LEU A 105 -0.80 -8.07 8.78
C LEU A 105 -0.61 -9.58 8.88
N LEU A 106 -1.70 -10.35 8.84
CA LEU A 106 -1.64 -11.81 8.80
C LEU A 106 -0.84 -12.32 7.59
N ARG A 107 -0.98 -11.69 6.43
CA ARG A 107 -0.23 -12.06 5.21
C ARG A 107 1.27 -11.85 5.33
N VAL A 108 1.71 -10.99 6.23
CA VAL A 108 3.13 -10.74 6.50
C VAL A 108 3.61 -11.43 7.78
N GLY A 109 2.80 -12.34 8.33
CA GLY A 109 3.13 -13.16 9.49
C GLY A 109 2.94 -12.47 10.84
N ILE A 110 2.21 -11.34 10.88
CA ILE A 110 1.94 -10.58 12.11
C ILE A 110 0.49 -10.83 12.56
N PRO A 111 0.25 -11.73 13.53
CA PRO A 111 -1.08 -11.87 14.12
C PRO A 111 -1.37 -10.65 15.02
N CYS A 112 -2.48 -9.96 14.75
CA CYS A 112 -2.91 -8.80 15.54
C CYS A 112 -4.38 -8.95 15.95
N ASP A 113 -4.63 -9.86 16.88
CA ASP A 113 -6.00 -10.25 17.26
C ASP A 113 -6.82 -9.12 17.91
N SER A 114 -6.16 -8.08 18.43
CA SER A 114 -6.83 -6.87 18.94
C SER A 114 -7.61 -6.14 17.84
N LEU A 115 -7.07 -6.05 16.63
CA LEU A 115 -7.76 -5.43 15.48
C LEU A 115 -9.02 -6.21 15.09
N ARG A 116 -8.97 -7.54 15.16
CA ARG A 116 -10.13 -8.39 14.88
C ARG A 116 -11.22 -8.24 15.93
N LYS A 117 -10.86 -8.17 17.21
CA LYS A 117 -11.82 -7.97 18.30
C LYS A 117 -12.52 -6.62 18.18
N GLN A 118 -11.76 -5.56 17.91
CA GLN A 118 -12.31 -4.22 17.73
C GLN A 118 -13.31 -4.15 16.56
N SER A 119 -12.97 -4.75 15.42
CA SER A 119 -13.88 -4.82 14.26
C SER A 119 -15.20 -5.51 14.59
N LEU A 120 -15.16 -6.63 15.34
CA LEU A 120 -16.38 -7.34 15.77
C LEU A 120 -17.23 -6.51 16.74
N ASP A 121 -16.60 -5.77 17.65
CA ASP A 121 -17.29 -4.91 18.60
C ASP A 121 -17.99 -3.72 17.91
N ASP A 122 -17.35 -3.14 16.89
CA ASP A 122 -17.92 -2.07 16.06
C ASP A 122 -19.17 -2.57 15.30
N ILE A 123 -19.10 -3.77 14.71
CA ILE A 123 -20.25 -4.42 14.03
C ILE A 123 -21.38 -4.66 15.04
N ASN A 124 -21.08 -5.25 16.20
CA ASN A 124 -22.08 -5.55 17.23
C ASN A 124 -22.78 -4.27 17.73
N THR A 125 -22.03 -3.18 17.89
CA THR A 125 -22.56 -1.89 18.30
C THR A 125 -23.46 -1.28 17.23
N GLY A 126 -23.05 -1.34 15.96
CA GLY A 126 -23.86 -0.91 14.82
C GLY A 126 -25.19 -1.67 14.71
N VAL A 127 -25.16 -3.00 14.84
CA VAL A 127 -26.36 -3.85 14.81
C VAL A 127 -27.31 -3.52 15.96
N LYS A 128 -26.80 -3.37 17.19
CA LYS A 128 -27.62 -2.98 18.35
C LYS A 128 -28.30 -1.63 18.14
N LYS A 129 -27.60 -0.66 17.55
CA LYS A 129 -28.15 0.66 17.23
C LYS A 129 -29.27 0.57 16.19
N ALA A 130 -29.05 -0.16 15.09
CA ALA A 130 -30.07 -0.36 14.04
C ALA A 130 -31.33 -1.04 14.59
N ILE A 131 -31.19 -2.08 15.43
CA ILE A 131 -32.33 -2.75 16.08
C ILE A 131 -33.11 -1.79 16.98
N LYS A 132 -32.41 -0.89 17.70
CA LYS A 132 -33.04 0.11 18.56
C LYS A 132 -33.83 1.15 17.76
N GLU A 133 -33.31 1.57 16.60
CA GLU A 133 -33.99 2.50 15.70
C GLU A 133 -35.23 1.88 15.04
N MET A 134 -35.19 0.58 14.68
CA MET A 134 -36.35 -0.14 14.14
C MET A 134 -37.47 -0.42 15.16
N LYS A 135 -37.15 -0.41 16.45
CA LYS A 135 -38.13 -0.61 17.55
C LYS A 135 -38.80 0.69 18.01
N ARG A 136 -38.40 1.83 17.46
CA ARG A 136 -38.94 3.16 17.80
C ARG A 136 -39.93 3.61 16.73
#